data_AF-A0A9X0CIP0-F1
#
_entry.id   AF-A0A9X0CIP0-F1
#
_cell.length_a   1.000
_cell.length_b   1.000
_cell.length_c   1.000
_cell.angle_alpha   90.00
_cell.angle_beta   90.00
_cell.angle_gamma   90.00
#
_symmetry.space_group_name_H-M   'P 1'
#
loop_
_entity.id
_entity.type
_entity.pdbx_description
1 polymer ?
#
loop_
_entity_poly.entity_id
_entity_poly.type
_entity_poly.pdbx_seq_one_letter_code
_entity_poly.pdbx_strand_id
1 'polypeptide(L)'
;MFIIFDESQSWYFDENIDKCTNPGDKEALKADEGFKESNEMYSINGLCFGNLVDLTMNQNEKVDWYLLGMGNEVDMHTVHFHGQTFLHKSVGYHREDVYDIFPGIFATVEMIPDSVGVWLLHCHVNDHMVHGMQTLYTVEEQAPVPASTAASTVASGLFVGLLLAAVVALY
;
A
#
# COMPACT_ATOMS: atom_id res chain seq x y z
N MET A 1 6.41 1.39 1.54
CA MET A 1 7.84 1.04 1.52
C MET A 1 8.06 -0.11 2.49
N PHE A 2 8.68 -1.19 2.04
CA PHE A 2 9.02 -2.40 2.80
C PHE A 2 10.54 -2.49 2.88
N ILE A 3 11.07 -2.62 4.09
CA ILE A 3 12.51 -2.65 4.37
C ILE A 3 12.75 -3.19 5.79
N ILE A 4 13.83 -3.94 5.95
CA ILE A 4 14.44 -4.29 7.22
C ILE A 4 15.47 -3.20 7.54
N PHE A 5 15.16 -2.36 8.53
CA PHE A 5 16.09 -1.34 9.00
C PHE A 5 17.07 -1.94 10.00
N ASP A 6 18.30 -2.20 9.58
CA ASP A 6 19.39 -2.60 10.47
C ASP A 6 20.00 -1.36 11.15
N GLU A 7 19.64 -1.14 12.41
CA GLU A 7 20.14 -0.03 13.22
C GLU A 7 21.66 -0.09 13.45
N SER A 8 22.29 -1.27 13.30
CA SER A 8 23.75 -1.41 13.45
C SER A 8 24.54 -0.70 12.35
N GLN A 9 23.92 -0.48 11.18
CA GLN A 9 24.49 0.29 10.07
C GLN A 9 24.22 1.79 10.17
N SER A 10 23.43 2.22 11.17
CA SER A 10 23.10 3.63 11.36
C SER A 10 24.29 4.40 11.95
N TRP A 11 24.34 5.70 11.69
CA TRP A 11 25.32 6.59 12.34
C TRP A 11 25.08 6.76 13.84
N TYR A 12 23.90 6.35 14.33
CA TYR A 12 23.48 6.52 15.72
C TYR A 12 23.68 5.24 16.55
N PHE A 13 24.25 4.18 15.98
CA PHE A 13 24.34 2.88 16.64
C PHE A 13 24.99 2.95 18.03
N ASP A 14 26.16 3.59 18.14
CA ASP A 14 26.87 3.73 19.42
C ASP A 14 26.10 4.60 20.43
N GLU A 15 25.44 5.66 19.97
CA GLU A 15 24.63 6.54 20.82
C GLU A 15 23.37 5.81 21.34
N ASN A 16 22.73 5.03 20.46
CA ASN A 16 21.55 4.25 20.79
C ASN A 16 21.88 3.15 21.82
N ILE A 17 23.05 2.49 21.70
CA ILE A 17 23.53 1.53 22.70
C ILE A 17 23.64 2.21 24.07
N ASP A 18 24.30 3.37 24.14
CA ASP A 18 24.50 4.11 25.40
C ASP A 18 23.18 4.59 26.02
N LYS A 19 22.20 4.90 25.19
CA LYS A 19 20.91 5.42 25.62
C LYS A 19 19.93 4.33 26.07
N CYS A 20 19.91 3.21 25.35
CA CYS A 20 18.90 2.16 25.52
C CYS A 20 19.37 1.03 26.44
N THR A 21 20.68 0.90 26.67
CA THR A 21 21.25 -0.20 27.45
C THR A 21 22.29 0.30 28.45
N ASN A 22 22.66 -0.57 29.41
CA ASN A 22 23.87 -0.37 30.21
C ASN A 22 24.87 -1.47 29.80
N PRO A 23 25.60 -1.28 28.69
CA PRO A 23 26.17 -2.38 27.90
C PRO A 23 27.32 -3.11 28.59
N GLY A 24 27.90 -2.56 29.67
CA GLY A 24 29.11 -3.12 30.27
C GLY A 24 30.25 -3.15 29.26
N ASP A 25 30.46 -4.29 28.61
CA ASP A 25 31.36 -4.45 27.47
C ASP A 25 30.59 -4.32 26.14
N LYS A 26 30.71 -3.16 25.50
CA LYS A 26 30.05 -2.86 24.22
C LYS A 26 30.49 -3.77 23.08
N GLU A 27 31.76 -4.18 23.06
CA GLU A 27 32.28 -4.99 21.96
C GLU A 27 31.76 -6.43 22.07
N ALA A 28 31.65 -6.95 23.30
CA ALA A 28 30.98 -8.22 23.54
C ALA A 28 29.50 -8.17 23.16
N LEU A 29 28.79 -7.07 23.47
CA LEU A 29 27.39 -6.89 23.10
C LEU A 29 27.20 -6.82 21.58
N LYS A 30 28.03 -6.07 20.85
CA LYS A 30 27.97 -5.98 19.39
C LYS A 30 28.30 -7.29 18.68
N ALA A 31 29.08 -8.16 19.33
CA ALA A 31 29.39 -9.48 18.81
C ALA A 31 28.27 -10.50 19.05
N ASP A 32 27.34 -10.22 19.96
CA ASP A 32 26.19 -11.09 20.26
C ASP A 32 25.19 -11.12 19.09
N GLU A 33 24.87 -12.31 18.61
CA GLU A 33 23.96 -12.48 17.47
C GLU A 33 22.52 -12.07 17.82
N GLY A 34 22.07 -12.33 19.06
CA GLY A 34 20.75 -11.90 19.50
C GLY A 34 20.63 -10.39 19.58
N PHE A 35 21.71 -9.70 19.96
CA PHE A 35 21.75 -8.25 19.92
C PHE A 35 21.71 -7.73 18.48
N LYS A 36 22.45 -8.32 17.54
CA LYS A 36 22.38 -7.93 16.12
C LYS A 36 20.96 -8.08 15.57
N GLU A 37 20.34 -9.24 15.76
CA GLU A 37 18.95 -9.50 15.33
C GLU A 37 17.98 -8.51 15.99
N SER A 38 18.19 -8.15 17.27
CA SER A 38 17.34 -7.16 17.94
C SER A 38 17.42 -5.74 17.35
N ASN A 39 18.46 -5.44 16.57
CA ASN A 39 18.62 -4.17 15.86
C ASN A 39 18.01 -4.20 14.44
N GLU A 40 17.50 -5.35 13.98
CA GLU A 40 16.84 -5.49 12.69
C GLU A 40 15.35 -5.18 12.83
N MET A 41 14.94 -4.02 12.32
CA MET A 41 13.57 -3.51 12.43
C MET A 41 12.79 -3.78 11.15
N TYR A 42 12.00 -4.85 11.15
CA TYR A 42 11.20 -5.29 10.01
C TYR A 42 9.93 -4.43 9.85
N SER A 43 9.97 -3.47 8.92
CA SER A 43 9.04 -2.35 8.95
C SER A 43 8.27 -2.11 7.65
N ILE A 44 7.09 -1.49 7.79
CA ILE A 44 6.35 -0.86 6.70
C ILE A 44 6.38 0.65 6.96
N ASN A 45 6.98 1.42 6.05
CA ASN A 45 7.23 2.86 6.21
C ASN A 45 7.96 3.22 7.52
N GLY A 46 8.87 2.36 8.01
CA GLY A 46 9.60 2.59 9.25
C GLY A 46 8.83 2.27 10.54
N LEU A 47 7.63 1.69 10.43
CA LEU A 47 6.81 1.28 11.57
C LEU A 47 6.63 -0.24 11.58
N CYS A 48 6.72 -0.83 12.76
CA CYS A 48 6.61 -2.28 12.99
C CYS A 48 5.39 -2.60 13.86
N PHE A 49 4.99 -3.87 13.90
CA PHE A 49 3.96 -4.43 14.78
C PHE A 49 2.61 -3.70 14.72
N GLY A 50 2.19 -3.26 13.54
CA GLY A 50 0.89 -2.61 13.37
C GLY A 50 0.80 -1.16 13.83
N ASN A 51 1.94 -0.49 14.05
CA ASN A 51 1.96 0.92 14.47
C ASN A 51 1.73 1.92 13.33
N LEU A 52 1.70 1.49 12.06
CA LEU A 52 1.37 2.38 10.94
C LEU A 52 -0.13 2.70 10.94
N VAL A 53 -0.44 3.98 10.98
CA VAL A 53 -1.81 4.53 11.07
C VAL A 53 -2.23 5.18 9.76
N ASP A 54 -3.50 5.58 9.69
CA ASP A 54 -4.08 6.41 8.62
C ASP A 54 -4.09 5.77 7.22
N LEU A 55 -4.12 4.44 7.14
CA LEU A 55 -4.41 3.72 5.89
C LEU A 55 -5.92 3.51 5.75
N THR A 56 -6.64 4.53 5.33
CA THR A 56 -8.11 4.49 5.18
C THR A 56 -8.53 4.78 3.74
N MET A 57 -9.49 4.01 3.23
CA MET A 57 -10.05 4.16 1.88
C MET A 57 -11.54 3.89 1.89
N ASN A 58 -12.25 4.38 0.87
CA ASN A 58 -13.68 4.12 0.70
C ASN A 58 -13.91 2.91 -0.19
N GLN A 59 -14.94 2.13 0.15
CA GLN A 59 -15.46 1.08 -0.70
C GLN A 59 -15.78 1.61 -2.11
N ASN A 60 -15.45 0.83 -3.14
CA ASN A 60 -15.67 1.11 -4.56
C ASN A 60 -14.92 2.33 -5.13
N GLU A 61 -14.03 2.98 -4.37
CA GLU A 61 -13.18 4.05 -4.89
C GLU A 61 -11.84 3.48 -5.37
N LYS A 62 -11.34 3.96 -6.51
CA LYS A 62 -10.04 3.52 -7.02
C LYS A 62 -8.93 4.01 -6.08
N VAL A 63 -8.09 3.08 -5.63
CA VAL A 63 -6.92 3.33 -4.80
C VAL A 63 -5.68 2.82 -5.54
N ASP A 64 -4.67 3.67 -5.70
CA ASP A 64 -3.39 3.27 -6.26
C ASP A 64 -2.37 3.08 -5.12
N TRP A 65 -1.82 1.87 -5.00
CA TRP A 65 -0.81 1.53 -4.01
C TRP A 65 0.59 1.61 -4.63
N TYR A 66 1.45 2.43 -4.02
CA TYR A 66 2.86 2.55 -4.40
C TYR A 66 3.72 1.67 -3.50
N LEU A 67 4.16 0.55 -4.07
CA LEU A 67 4.98 -0.42 -3.38
C LEU A 67 6.44 -0.17 -3.71
N LEU A 68 7.29 -0.20 -2.70
CA LEU A 68 8.72 0.05 -2.82
C LEU A 68 9.46 -0.91 -1.88
N GLY A 69 10.39 -1.66 -2.42
CA GLY A 69 11.30 -2.52 -1.67
C GLY A 69 12.69 -1.90 -1.66
N MET A 70 13.29 -1.79 -0.48
CA MET A 70 14.64 -1.26 -0.30
C MET A 70 15.38 -2.13 0.72
N GLY A 71 16.71 -2.06 0.70
CA GLY A 71 17.58 -2.80 1.61
C GLY A 71 18.57 -3.68 0.86
N ASN A 72 18.88 -4.85 1.40
CA ASN A 72 19.92 -5.76 0.90
C ASN A 72 19.30 -7.09 0.39
N GLU A 73 20.10 -8.13 0.17
CA GLU A 73 19.65 -9.41 -0.36
C GLU A 73 18.58 -10.15 0.46
N VAL A 74 18.42 -9.84 1.75
CA VAL A 74 17.36 -10.43 2.58
C VAL A 74 16.03 -9.68 2.47
N ASP A 75 16.01 -8.50 1.84
CA ASP A 75 14.81 -7.68 1.62
C ASP A 75 13.97 -8.14 0.41
N MET A 76 13.68 -9.44 0.37
CA MET A 76 12.70 -10.03 -0.54
C MET A 76 11.34 -10.05 0.15
N HIS A 77 10.45 -9.15 -0.25
CA HIS A 77 9.18 -8.94 0.42
C HIS A 77 8.01 -9.41 -0.43
N THR A 78 7.14 -10.24 0.13
CA THR A 78 5.92 -10.72 -0.52
C THR A 78 4.72 -10.01 0.11
N VAL A 79 4.28 -8.90 -0.47
CA VAL A 79 3.23 -8.04 0.10
C VAL A 79 1.87 -8.64 -0.12
N HIS A 80 1.10 -8.88 0.94
CA HIS A 80 -0.21 -9.50 0.89
C HIS A 80 -1.29 -8.58 1.46
N PHE A 81 -2.33 -8.32 0.66
CA PHE A 81 -3.50 -7.54 1.03
C PHE A 81 -4.66 -8.47 1.41
N HIS A 82 -4.95 -8.61 2.71
CA HIS A 82 -6.08 -9.44 3.13
C HIS A 82 -7.41 -8.80 2.73
N GLY A 83 -8.37 -9.62 2.32
CA GLY A 83 -9.74 -9.19 2.05
C GLY A 83 -9.93 -8.36 0.77
N GLN A 84 -8.86 -8.09 0.01
CA GLN A 84 -8.92 -7.31 -1.22
C GLN A 84 -8.06 -7.97 -2.30
N THR A 85 -8.37 -7.63 -3.56
CA THR A 85 -7.48 -7.93 -4.70
C THR A 85 -7.14 -6.63 -5.42
N PHE A 86 -6.00 -6.61 -6.08
CA PHE A 86 -5.55 -5.50 -6.91
C PHE A 86 -5.31 -5.97 -8.34
N LEU A 87 -5.19 -5.01 -9.25
CA LEU A 87 -4.75 -5.18 -10.61
C LEU A 87 -3.33 -4.65 -10.73
N HIS A 88 -2.42 -5.47 -11.24
CA HIS A 88 -1.10 -5.00 -11.67
C HIS A 88 -1.03 -5.02 -13.19
N LYS A 89 -0.28 -4.07 -13.76
CA LYS A 89 0.00 -4.02 -15.20
C LYS A 89 1.45 -4.41 -15.46
N SER A 90 1.65 -5.52 -16.17
CA SER A 90 2.95 -5.96 -16.67
C SER A 90 2.89 -6.10 -18.20
N VAL A 91 2.90 -7.32 -18.73
CA VAL A 91 2.62 -7.60 -20.16
C VAL A 91 1.12 -7.54 -20.46
N GLY A 92 0.29 -7.78 -19.44
CA GLY A 92 -1.16 -7.61 -19.47
C GLY A 92 -1.69 -7.08 -18.13
N TYR A 93 -3.00 -7.20 -17.91
CA TYR A 93 -3.61 -6.96 -16.61
C TYR A 93 -3.71 -8.28 -15.86
N HIS A 94 -3.14 -8.32 -14.67
CA HIS A 94 -3.17 -9.47 -13.77
C HIS A 94 -3.91 -9.07 -12.50
N ARG A 95 -4.79 -9.95 -11.99
CA ARG A 95 -5.51 -9.76 -10.73
C ARG A 95 -4.91 -10.68 -9.69
N GLU A 96 -4.42 -10.08 -8.61
CA GLU A 96 -3.68 -10.75 -7.53
C GLU A 96 -4.03 -10.09 -6.19
N ASP A 97 -3.74 -10.75 -5.08
CA ASP A 97 -3.79 -10.23 -3.71
C ASP A 97 -2.39 -10.17 -3.06
N VAL A 98 -1.39 -10.73 -3.75
CA VAL A 98 -0.01 -10.84 -3.32
C VAL A 98 0.93 -10.28 -4.39
N TYR A 99 1.92 -9.48 -4.01
CA TYR A 99 2.93 -8.92 -4.91
C TYR A 99 4.34 -9.08 -4.35
N ASP A 100 5.26 -9.66 -5.13
CA ASP A 100 6.66 -9.80 -4.76
C ASP A 100 7.47 -8.56 -5.12
N ILE A 101 8.24 -8.05 -4.15
CA ILE A 101 9.07 -6.87 -4.29
C ILE A 101 10.49 -7.20 -3.84
N PHE A 102 11.42 -6.96 -4.75
CA PHE A 102 12.85 -7.14 -4.52
C PHE A 102 13.51 -5.80 -4.15
N PRO A 103 14.71 -5.83 -3.57
CA PRO A 103 15.44 -4.62 -3.22
C PRO A 103 15.67 -3.74 -4.45
N GLY A 104 15.35 -2.45 -4.33
CA GLY A 104 15.50 -1.47 -5.41
C GLY A 104 14.38 -1.48 -6.45
N ILE A 105 13.35 -2.32 -6.28
CA ILE A 105 12.18 -2.37 -7.16
C ILE A 105 11.03 -1.55 -6.58
N PHE A 106 10.31 -0.87 -7.47
CA PHE A 106 9.04 -0.22 -7.18
C PHE A 106 7.96 -0.75 -8.11
N ALA A 107 6.74 -0.79 -7.61
CA ALA A 107 5.56 -1.19 -8.37
C ALA A 107 4.37 -0.31 -8.00
N THR A 108 3.43 -0.18 -8.92
CA THR A 108 2.14 0.44 -8.66
C THR A 108 1.06 -0.58 -8.96
N VAL A 109 0.18 -0.82 -7.99
CA VAL A 109 -0.97 -1.72 -8.13
C VAL A 109 -2.26 -0.94 -7.89
N GLU A 110 -3.28 -1.23 -8.69
CA GLU A 110 -4.56 -0.54 -8.65
C GLU A 110 -5.58 -1.41 -7.91
N MET A 111 -6.19 -0.89 -6.85
CA MET A 111 -7.18 -1.58 -6.04
C MET A 111 -8.53 -0.87 -6.16
N ILE A 112 -9.61 -1.64 -6.21
CA ILE A 112 -10.97 -1.14 -6.00
C ILE A 112 -11.51 -1.98 -4.84
N PRO A 113 -11.51 -1.45 -3.60
CA PRO A 113 -11.82 -2.24 -2.44
C PRO A 113 -13.34 -2.49 -2.37
N ASP A 114 -13.74 -3.75 -2.28
CA ASP A 114 -15.16 -4.15 -2.28
C ASP A 114 -15.66 -4.58 -0.90
N SER A 115 -14.75 -5.02 -0.03
CA SER A 115 -15.05 -5.56 1.28
C SER A 115 -14.77 -4.55 2.39
N VAL A 116 -15.83 -4.00 3.00
CA VAL A 116 -15.73 -3.05 4.13
C VAL A 116 -15.18 -3.75 5.37
N GLY A 117 -14.29 -3.08 6.11
CA GLY A 117 -13.71 -3.62 7.35
C GLY A 117 -12.29 -3.15 7.62
N VAL A 118 -11.69 -3.75 8.65
CA VAL A 118 -10.28 -3.57 8.99
C VAL A 118 -9.53 -4.83 8.56
N TRP A 119 -8.52 -4.64 7.71
CA TRP A 119 -7.82 -5.72 7.03
C TRP A 119 -6.32 -5.67 7.31
N LEU A 120 -5.67 -6.83 7.26
CA LEU A 120 -4.24 -6.98 7.45
C LEU A 120 -3.48 -6.76 6.13
N LEU A 121 -2.46 -5.92 6.17
CA LEU A 121 -1.42 -5.79 5.16
C LEU A 121 -0.12 -6.28 5.79
N HIS A 122 0.49 -7.33 5.24
CA HIS A 122 1.73 -7.87 5.80
C HIS A 122 2.66 -8.44 4.72
N CYS A 123 3.91 -8.67 5.10
CA CYS A 123 4.81 -9.50 4.33
C CYS A 123 4.52 -10.98 4.60
N HIS A 124 4.41 -11.79 3.55
CA HIS A 124 4.12 -13.22 3.62
C HIS A 124 5.38 -14.06 3.91
N VAL A 125 6.57 -13.45 3.90
CA VAL A 125 7.78 -14.09 4.41
C VAL A 125 7.64 -14.25 5.92
N ASN A 126 7.62 -15.51 6.39
CA ASN A 126 7.30 -15.84 7.78
C ASN A 126 8.20 -15.10 8.77
N ASP A 127 9.51 -15.06 8.50
CA ASP A 127 10.48 -14.34 9.31
C ASP A 127 10.14 -12.85 9.44
N HIS A 128 9.85 -12.19 8.31
CA HIS A 128 9.54 -10.76 8.31
C HIS A 128 8.22 -10.47 9.03
N MET A 129 7.24 -11.37 8.92
CA MET A 129 5.97 -11.25 9.61
C MET A 129 6.11 -11.36 11.12
N VAL A 130 6.80 -12.39 11.62
CA VAL A 130 6.94 -12.62 13.07
C VAL A 130 7.75 -11.50 13.75
N HIS A 131 8.67 -10.87 13.01
CA HIS A 131 9.45 -9.73 13.46
C HIS A 131 8.75 -8.37 13.25
N GLY A 132 7.51 -8.36 12.79
CA GLY A 132 6.63 -7.20 12.89
C GLY A 132 6.31 -6.47 11.59
N MET A 133 6.65 -7.02 10.42
CA MET A 133 6.33 -6.43 9.12
C MET A 133 4.86 -6.61 8.75
N GLN A 134 4.00 -5.91 9.48
CA GLN A 134 2.55 -5.95 9.35
C GLN A 134 1.91 -4.64 9.78
N THR A 135 0.78 -4.32 9.16
CA THR A 135 -0.08 -3.18 9.50
C THR A 135 -1.54 -3.47 9.19
N LEU A 136 -2.43 -2.64 9.73
CA LEU A 136 -3.84 -2.66 9.37
C LEU A 136 -4.16 -1.53 8.41
N TYR A 137 -5.16 -1.75 7.57
CA TYR A 137 -5.82 -0.71 6.78
C TYR A 137 -7.34 -0.86 6.88
N THR A 138 -8.04 0.25 6.67
CA THR A 138 -9.50 0.34 6.84
C THR A 138 -10.16 0.65 5.51
N VAL A 139 -11.18 -0.14 5.19
CA VAL A 139 -12.12 0.14 4.10
C VAL A 139 -13.43 0.57 4.73
N GLU A 140 -13.82 1.81 4.50
CA GLU A 140 -15.07 2.38 5.00
C GLU A 140 -16.20 2.21 3.98
N GLU A 141 -17.43 2.08 4.46
CA GLU A 141 -18.60 2.10 3.59
C GLU A 141 -18.77 3.48 2.98
N GLN A 142 -18.92 3.54 1.65
CA GLN A 142 -19.14 4.81 0.97
C GLN A 142 -20.53 5.34 1.36
N ALA A 143 -20.59 6.55 1.90
CA ALA A 143 -21.87 7.20 2.17
C ALA A 143 -22.68 7.31 0.87
N PRO A 144 -24.02 7.14 0.92
CA PRO A 144 -24.85 7.29 -0.27
C PRO A 144 -24.56 8.64 -0.92
N VAL A 145 -24.08 8.61 -2.18
CA VAL A 145 -23.91 9.84 -2.95
C VAL A 145 -25.29 10.49 -3.01
N PRO A 146 -25.48 11.72 -2.49
CA PRO A 146 -26.77 12.38 -2.60
C PRO A 146 -27.12 12.44 -4.07
N ALA A 147 -28.25 11.84 -4.44
CA ALA A 147 -28.73 11.86 -5.81
C ALA A 147 -28.67 13.30 -6.31
N SER A 148 -27.84 13.57 -7.33
CA SER A 148 -27.86 14.87 -7.96
C SER A 148 -29.28 15.08 -8.44
N THR A 149 -29.95 16.11 -7.93
CA THR A 149 -31.26 16.53 -8.43
C THR A 149 -31.07 16.81 -9.92
N ALA A 150 -31.45 15.84 -10.76
CA ALA A 150 -31.57 16.06 -12.19
C ALA A 150 -32.54 17.23 -12.34
N ALA A 151 -32.02 18.39 -12.73
CA ALA A 151 -32.85 19.53 -13.05
C ALA A 151 -33.80 19.10 -14.17
N SER A 152 -35.08 18.95 -13.85
CA SER A 152 -36.10 18.68 -14.86
C SER A 152 -36.26 19.95 -15.69
N THR A 153 -35.59 20.03 -16.83
CA THR A 153 -35.92 21.04 -17.83
C THR A 153 -37.23 20.62 -18.48
N VAL A 154 -38.30 21.29 -18.07
CA VAL A 154 -39.64 21.15 -18.63
C VAL A 154 -39.60 21.45 -20.13
N ALA A 155 -39.98 20.47 -20.93
CA ALA A 155 -40.19 20.64 -22.36
C ALA A 155 -41.41 21.54 -22.58
N SER A 156 -41.21 22.74 -23.11
CA SER A 156 -42.27 23.56 -23.71
C SER A 156 -42.13 23.49 -25.22
N GLY A 157 -43.02 22.73 -25.85
CA GLY A 157 -43.12 22.65 -27.30
C GLY A 157 -43.79 23.89 -27.90
N LEU A 158 -43.29 24.32 -29.06
CA LEU A 158 -44.01 24.55 -30.32
C LEU A 158 -43.11 25.38 -31.24
N PHE A 159 -42.67 24.82 -32.36
CA PHE A 159 -42.61 25.57 -33.63
C PHE A 159 -42.57 24.58 -34.80
N VAL A 160 -43.64 24.60 -35.60
CA VAL A 160 -43.82 23.88 -36.85
C VAL A 160 -43.14 24.70 -37.97
N GLY A 161 -42.41 24.06 -38.88
CA GLY A 161 -41.82 24.74 -40.05
C GLY A 161 -41.01 23.86 -41.00
N LEU A 162 -41.72 23.24 -41.94
CA LEU A 162 -41.37 22.67 -43.26
C LEU A 162 -39.91 22.73 -43.83
N LEU A 163 -39.44 21.54 -44.27
CA LEU A 163 -38.82 21.17 -45.57
C LEU A 163 -37.73 22.06 -46.23
N LEU A 164 -36.53 21.50 -46.43
CA LEU A 164 -36.04 21.08 -47.77
C LEU A 164 -34.74 20.24 -47.67
N ALA A 165 -34.61 19.26 -48.58
CA ALA A 165 -33.51 18.32 -48.71
C ALA A 165 -32.27 18.90 -49.41
N ALA A 166 -31.06 18.41 -49.07
CA ALA A 166 -29.97 18.21 -50.03
C ALA A 166 -28.91 17.22 -49.49
N VAL A 167 -28.41 16.43 -50.43
CA VAL A 167 -27.53 15.25 -50.34
C VAL A 167 -26.04 15.67 -50.28
N VAL A 168 -25.15 14.79 -49.78
CA VAL A 168 -23.86 14.36 -50.41
C VAL A 168 -22.68 14.15 -49.41
N ALA A 169 -22.20 12.90 -49.43
CA ALA A 169 -20.84 12.32 -49.29
C ALA A 169 -19.98 12.45 -48.02
N LEU A 170 -19.68 11.24 -47.49
CA LEU A 170 -18.35 10.68 -47.17
C LEU A 170 -17.14 11.60 -47.39
N TYR A 171 -16.40 11.86 -46.30
CA TYR A 171 -15.01 11.42 -46.09
C TYR A 171 -14.79 11.18 -44.60
#